data_AF-A0A7C2XZV2-F1
#
_entry.id   AF-A0A7C2XZV2-F1
#
_cell.length_a   1.000
_cell.length_b   1.000
_cell.length_c   1.000
_cell.angle_alpha   90.00
_cell.angle_beta   90.00
_cell.angle_gamma   90.00
#
_symmetry.space_group_name_H-M   'P 1'
#
loop_
_entity.id
_entity.type
_entity.pdbx_description
1 polymer ?
#
loop_
_entity_poly.entity_id
_entity_poly.type
_entity_poly.pdbx_seq_one_letter_code
_entity_poly.pdbx_strand_id
1 'polypeptide(L)'
;MRMPQAFLARRRLCFSSAFVFFISSFGLFAGASAQTPAQIEQQIAAAREKYFQGEFDAAIEILNRSLRESNLTAAQKMQAYKCLAQAYLAKDYSDETATHVQKMIELEPDYRPDSVQDTPSFVEFVKETKSKMCRDGQFVVIKAHHLAMQLDKNFHSTQQKPLRVVSGNFTYRDLPISSSFLYFFQNHLEEELGRSPRFQMVKRSDLQSAVKTRGIAVTARLKPNSPAARQEFVEADAVLLGKCWDKEDSLAIHVALVDSSKQIVFSSATTMFAKEDIAANRPVIPDNFAQAQATITAWNESAAPSSKLALKLWVDRLDGAVYQKGEKMTAYMRANKDCYLYLFYHDAGGNDFLIFPNRLRPDNHVAGGNVYEIPNRLDSFDFTVVSPFGVEILKAFASTQPLPELKGKEVAGGIKQLKLSAAELAKTLRDVAMTARETERAEASCVVTTVER
;
A
#
# COMPACT_ATOMS: atom_id res chain seq x y z
N MET A 1 22.09 -57.95 19.27
CA MET A 1 21.55 -59.07 18.46
C MET A 1 20.44 -59.70 19.27
N ARG A 2 19.14 -59.67 18.97
CA ARG A 2 18.33 -59.37 17.78
C ARG A 2 17.05 -58.65 18.26
N MET A 3 16.58 -57.63 17.54
CA MET A 3 15.15 -57.27 17.43
C MET A 3 14.48 -58.19 16.37
N PRO A 4 13.15 -58.22 16.09
CA PRO A 4 12.09 -57.22 16.37
C PRO A 4 10.63 -57.72 16.62
N GLN A 5 9.73 -56.73 16.83
CA GLN A 5 8.35 -56.55 16.27
C GLN A 5 7.07 -57.22 16.86
N ALA A 6 6.21 -56.33 17.41
CA ALA A 6 4.78 -56.03 17.14
C ALA A 6 3.72 -57.13 16.83
N PHE A 7 2.56 -57.10 17.52
CA PHE A 7 1.20 -56.97 16.92
C PHE A 7 0.02 -56.88 17.93
N LEU A 8 -0.88 -55.93 17.64
CA LEU A 8 -2.35 -55.81 17.81
C LEU A 8 -3.22 -56.75 18.72
N ALA A 9 -3.93 -56.08 19.64
CA ALA A 9 -5.40 -55.90 19.76
C ALA A 9 -6.43 -57.06 19.91
N ARG A 10 -7.41 -56.73 20.79
CA ARG A 10 -8.84 -57.13 20.94
C ARG A 10 -9.18 -58.29 21.88
N ARG A 11 -10.07 -57.99 22.85
CA ARG A 11 -11.43 -58.59 22.94
C ARG A 11 -12.35 -57.86 23.93
N ARG A 12 -13.64 -57.83 23.58
CA ARG A 12 -14.82 -57.30 24.30
C ARG A 12 -15.42 -58.36 25.23
N LEU A 13 -16.23 -57.99 26.25
CA LEU A 13 -17.72 -58.07 26.29
C LEU A 13 -18.32 -57.91 27.72
N CYS A 14 -19.46 -57.17 27.80
CA CYS A 14 -20.66 -57.35 28.67
C CYS A 14 -20.59 -57.13 30.22
N PHE A 15 -21.61 -56.68 30.98
CA PHE A 15 -23.08 -56.45 30.84
C PHE A 15 -23.56 -55.57 32.05
N SER A 16 -24.66 -54.79 31.94
CA SER A 16 -25.81 -54.69 32.89
C SER A 16 -26.49 -53.30 32.98
N SER A 17 -27.82 -53.35 33.21
CA SER A 17 -28.88 -52.33 33.15
C SER A 17 -28.93 -51.31 34.30
N ALA A 18 -29.52 -50.14 34.05
CA ALA A 18 -30.59 -49.56 34.87
C ALA A 18 -31.28 -48.38 34.15
N PHE A 19 -32.58 -48.25 34.40
CA PHE A 19 -33.58 -47.45 33.71
C PHE A 19 -34.05 -46.36 34.69
N VAL A 20 -34.03 -45.07 34.32
CA VAL A 20 -34.70 -44.00 35.09
C VAL A 20 -35.43 -43.10 34.11
N PHE A 21 -36.76 -43.15 34.18
CA PHE A 21 -37.68 -42.19 33.57
C PHE A 21 -37.68 -40.90 34.41
N PHE A 22 -37.37 -39.76 33.78
CA PHE A 22 -37.74 -38.45 34.30
C PHE A 22 -38.51 -37.71 33.23
N ILE A 23 -39.83 -37.63 33.42
CA ILE A 23 -40.71 -36.72 32.70
C ILE A 23 -40.45 -35.34 33.29
N SER A 24 -39.98 -34.39 32.48
CA SER A 24 -40.10 -32.97 32.81
C SER A 24 -40.37 -32.15 31.54
N SER A 25 -41.62 -31.73 31.47
CA SER A 25 -42.03 -30.36 31.16
C SER A 25 -41.54 -29.73 29.85
N PHE A 26 -42.46 -29.69 28.90
CA PHE A 26 -42.58 -28.69 27.85
C PHE A 26 -42.21 -27.29 28.38
N GLY A 27 -41.04 -26.81 28.01
CA GLY A 27 -40.73 -25.39 27.92
C GLY A 27 -40.73 -25.02 26.44
N LEU A 28 -41.81 -24.40 25.97
CA LEU A 28 -41.87 -23.70 24.70
C LEU A 28 -40.88 -22.53 24.73
N PHE A 29 -39.61 -22.81 24.52
CA PHE A 29 -38.70 -21.81 24.00
C PHE A 29 -39.02 -21.69 22.51
N ALA A 30 -39.75 -20.64 22.15
CA ALA A 30 -39.71 -20.09 20.80
C ALA A 30 -38.30 -19.53 20.57
N GLY A 31 -37.33 -20.43 20.43
CA GLY A 31 -36.02 -20.08 19.91
C GLY A 31 -36.24 -19.60 18.49
N ALA A 32 -35.79 -18.39 18.17
CA ALA A 32 -35.60 -17.97 16.80
C ALA A 32 -34.70 -19.02 16.12
N SER A 33 -35.29 -19.98 15.40
CA SER A 33 -34.52 -20.98 14.69
C SER A 33 -33.87 -20.27 13.51
N ALA A 34 -32.57 -20.01 13.60
CA ALA A 34 -31.79 -19.67 12.43
C ALA A 34 -31.98 -20.79 11.39
N GLN A 35 -32.37 -20.42 10.17
CA GLN A 35 -32.56 -21.40 9.10
C GLN A 35 -31.24 -22.08 8.76
N THR A 36 -31.33 -23.33 8.31
CA THR A 36 -30.17 -24.09 7.86
C THR A 36 -29.72 -23.61 6.47
N PRO A 37 -28.42 -23.73 6.13
CA PRO A 37 -27.92 -23.35 4.80
C PRO A 37 -28.69 -24.03 3.64
N ALA A 38 -29.14 -25.27 3.83
CA ALA A 38 -29.92 -26.01 2.82
C ALA A 38 -31.34 -25.43 2.61
N GLN A 39 -31.98 -24.91 3.66
CA GLN A 39 -33.29 -24.25 3.55
C GLN A 39 -33.18 -22.93 2.78
N ILE A 40 -32.11 -22.16 3.02
CA ILE A 40 -31.84 -20.91 2.30
C ILE A 40 -31.60 -21.17 0.82
N GLU A 41 -30.84 -22.21 0.49
CA GLU A 41 -30.59 -22.60 -0.89
C GLU A 41 -31.89 -22.98 -1.63
N GLN A 42 -32.79 -23.71 -0.97
CA GLN A 42 -34.11 -24.01 -1.51
C GLN A 42 -34.95 -22.74 -1.75
N GLN A 43 -34.88 -21.74 -0.87
CA GLN A 43 -35.59 -20.48 -1.06
C GLN A 43 -35.06 -19.68 -2.25
N ILE A 44 -33.74 -19.60 -2.42
CA ILE A 44 -33.12 -18.94 -3.58
C ILE A 44 -33.50 -19.67 -4.87
N ALA A 45 -33.52 -21.00 -4.86
CA ALA A 45 -33.97 -21.80 -6.00
C ALA A 45 -35.45 -21.54 -6.34
N ALA A 46 -36.33 -21.49 -5.34
CA ALA A 46 -37.75 -21.18 -5.53
C ALA A 46 -37.95 -19.76 -6.09
N ALA A 47 -37.18 -18.78 -5.62
CA ALA A 47 -37.23 -17.43 -6.18
C ALA A 47 -36.79 -17.37 -7.65
N ARG A 48 -35.77 -18.15 -8.04
CA ARG A 48 -35.34 -18.26 -9.44
C ARG A 48 -36.43 -18.87 -10.32
N GLU A 49 -37.13 -19.90 -9.83
CA GLU A 49 -38.26 -20.48 -10.54
C GLU A 49 -39.36 -19.44 -10.77
N LYS A 50 -39.68 -18.66 -9.74
CA LYS A 50 -40.64 -17.54 -9.85
C LYS A 50 -40.22 -16.49 -10.87
N TYR A 51 -38.93 -16.14 -10.90
CA TYR A 51 -38.37 -15.27 -11.93
C TYR A 51 -38.59 -15.84 -13.36
N PHE A 52 -38.31 -17.13 -13.58
CA PHE A 52 -38.52 -17.76 -14.90
C PHE A 52 -39.99 -17.88 -15.29
N GLN A 53 -40.90 -17.91 -14.30
CA GLN A 53 -42.35 -17.84 -14.51
C GLN A 53 -42.87 -16.41 -14.81
N GLY A 54 -41.99 -15.39 -14.74
CA GLY A 54 -42.38 -13.98 -14.88
C GLY A 54 -42.99 -13.37 -13.60
N GLU A 55 -43.01 -14.11 -12.49
CA GLU A 55 -43.52 -13.65 -11.19
C GLU A 55 -42.43 -12.86 -10.44
N PHE A 56 -41.99 -11.74 -11.02
CA PHE A 56 -40.85 -10.97 -10.52
C PHE A 56 -41.03 -10.44 -9.09
N ASP A 57 -42.22 -9.96 -8.73
CA ASP A 57 -42.48 -9.43 -7.39
C ASP A 57 -42.40 -10.51 -6.30
N ALA A 58 -42.91 -11.70 -6.60
CA ALA A 58 -42.81 -12.85 -5.68
C ALA A 58 -41.34 -13.29 -5.52
N ALA A 59 -40.58 -13.32 -6.62
CA ALA A 59 -39.15 -13.61 -6.57
C ALA A 59 -38.38 -12.58 -5.72
N ILE A 60 -38.63 -11.28 -5.93
CA ILE A 60 -38.01 -10.18 -5.17
C ILE A 60 -38.33 -10.29 -3.68
N GLU A 61 -39.58 -10.57 -3.31
CA GLU A 61 -39.99 -10.70 -1.92
C GLU A 61 -39.25 -11.85 -1.21
N ILE A 62 -39.18 -13.03 -1.85
CA ILE A 62 -38.46 -14.19 -1.33
C ILE A 62 -36.98 -13.85 -1.13
N LEU A 63 -36.33 -13.26 -2.13
CA LEU A 63 -34.90 -12.94 -2.10
C LEU A 63 -34.55 -11.91 -1.02
N ASN A 64 -35.36 -10.85 -0.90
CA ASN A 64 -35.17 -9.84 0.15
C ASN A 64 -35.37 -10.42 1.55
N ARG A 65 -36.26 -11.40 1.71
CA ARG A 65 -36.43 -12.12 2.98
C ARG A 65 -35.20 -12.97 3.28
N SER A 66 -34.73 -13.77 2.33
CA SER A 66 -33.54 -14.62 2.50
C SER A 66 -32.28 -13.80 2.81
N LEU A 67 -32.09 -12.64 2.16
CA LEU A 67 -30.93 -11.77 2.40
C LEU A 67 -30.88 -11.13 3.80
N ARG A 68 -31.99 -11.12 4.56
CA ARG A 68 -32.01 -10.64 5.95
C ARG A 68 -31.46 -11.66 6.94
N GLU A 69 -31.26 -12.90 6.52
CA GLU A 69 -30.76 -13.95 7.40
C GLU A 69 -29.25 -13.82 7.60
N SER A 70 -28.80 -14.03 8.84
CA SER A 70 -27.40 -13.76 9.22
C SER A 70 -26.39 -14.76 8.67
N ASN A 71 -26.83 -15.95 8.24
CA ASN A 71 -25.97 -17.10 7.99
C ASN A 71 -25.72 -17.42 6.50
N LEU A 72 -25.99 -16.47 5.60
CA LEU A 72 -25.78 -16.69 4.17
C LEU A 72 -24.29 -16.77 3.82
N THR A 73 -23.93 -17.82 3.07
CA THR A 73 -22.61 -17.93 2.44
C THR A 73 -22.44 -16.87 1.34
N ALA A 74 -21.20 -16.53 0.99
CA ALA A 74 -20.91 -15.58 -0.09
C ALA A 74 -21.54 -16.03 -1.43
N ALA A 75 -21.50 -17.33 -1.73
CA ALA A 75 -22.12 -17.90 -2.94
C ALA A 75 -23.65 -17.72 -2.95
N GLN A 76 -24.32 -17.94 -1.81
CA GLN A 76 -25.77 -17.72 -1.70
C GLN A 76 -26.14 -16.23 -1.85
N LYS A 77 -25.37 -15.33 -1.23
CA LYS A 77 -25.58 -13.88 -1.42
C LYS A 77 -25.41 -13.48 -2.88
N MET A 78 -24.38 -14.01 -3.54
CA MET A 78 -24.10 -13.75 -4.95
C MET A 78 -25.26 -14.22 -5.85
N GLN A 79 -25.76 -15.44 -5.64
CA GLN A 79 -26.93 -15.95 -6.37
C GLN A 79 -28.18 -15.11 -6.13
N ALA A 80 -28.42 -14.70 -4.88
CA ALA A 80 -29.58 -13.89 -4.53
C ALA A 80 -29.53 -12.49 -5.16
N TYR A 81 -28.39 -11.80 -5.08
CA TYR A 81 -28.23 -10.49 -5.71
C TYR A 81 -28.28 -10.56 -7.23
N LYS A 82 -27.74 -11.61 -7.85
CA LYS A 82 -27.87 -11.83 -9.30
C LYS A 82 -29.33 -11.96 -9.70
N CYS A 83 -30.10 -12.78 -8.99
CA CYS A 83 -31.52 -12.97 -9.29
C CYS A 83 -32.33 -11.68 -9.05
N LEU A 84 -32.02 -10.90 -8.01
CA LEU A 84 -32.64 -9.59 -7.78
C LEU A 84 -32.32 -8.61 -8.90
N ALA A 85 -31.06 -8.50 -9.31
CA ALA A 85 -30.65 -7.61 -10.39
C ALA A 85 -31.36 -7.98 -11.71
N GLN A 86 -31.47 -9.29 -12.02
CA GLN A 86 -32.21 -9.76 -13.20
C GLN A 86 -33.71 -9.45 -13.10
N ALA A 87 -34.34 -9.65 -11.95
CA ALA A 87 -35.76 -9.36 -11.75
C ALA A 87 -36.07 -7.86 -11.86
N TYR A 88 -35.25 -6.99 -11.25
CA TYR A 88 -35.41 -5.54 -11.37
C TYR A 88 -35.13 -5.03 -12.78
N LEU A 89 -34.14 -5.62 -13.47
CA LEU A 89 -33.86 -5.27 -14.86
C LEU A 89 -35.04 -5.63 -15.77
N ALA A 90 -35.68 -6.78 -15.55
CA ALA A 90 -36.88 -7.19 -16.27
C ALA A 90 -38.11 -6.28 -15.99
N LYS A 91 -38.06 -5.51 -14.90
CA LYS A 91 -39.08 -4.52 -14.52
C LYS A 91 -38.70 -3.07 -14.91
N ASP A 92 -37.60 -2.87 -15.63
CA ASP A 92 -37.05 -1.56 -16.01
C ASP A 92 -36.70 -0.64 -14.81
N TYR A 93 -36.34 -1.22 -13.66
CA TYR A 93 -35.92 -0.49 -12.46
C TYR A 93 -34.39 -0.43 -12.37
N SER A 94 -33.80 0.53 -13.09
CA SER A 94 -32.35 0.61 -13.29
C SER A 94 -31.56 0.93 -12.01
N ASP A 95 -32.07 1.76 -11.10
CA ASP A 95 -31.37 2.13 -9.87
C ASP A 95 -31.25 0.94 -8.90
N GLU A 96 -32.33 0.17 -8.76
CA GLU A 96 -32.36 -1.08 -7.99
C GLU A 96 -31.46 -2.14 -8.63
N THR A 97 -31.49 -2.29 -9.96
CA THR A 97 -30.57 -3.18 -10.67
C THR A 97 -29.12 -2.81 -10.40
N ALA A 98 -28.76 -1.52 -10.53
CA ALA A 98 -27.40 -1.04 -10.26
C ALA A 98 -26.98 -1.33 -8.82
N THR A 99 -27.88 -1.12 -7.85
CA THR A 99 -27.63 -1.42 -6.44
C THR A 99 -27.29 -2.90 -6.23
N HIS A 100 -28.02 -3.82 -6.85
CA HIS A 100 -27.77 -5.25 -6.70
C HIS A 100 -26.53 -5.72 -7.47
N VAL A 101 -26.28 -5.17 -8.66
CA VAL A 101 -25.03 -5.41 -9.40
C VAL A 101 -23.81 -4.93 -8.62
N GLN A 102 -23.88 -3.76 -7.98
CA GLN A 102 -22.82 -3.25 -7.10
C GLN A 102 -22.53 -4.23 -5.97
N LYS A 103 -23.57 -4.72 -5.27
CA LYS A 103 -23.42 -5.72 -4.21
C LYS A 103 -22.82 -7.04 -4.72
N MET A 104 -23.12 -7.46 -5.94
CA MET A 104 -22.46 -8.62 -6.56
C MET A 104 -20.96 -8.37 -6.74
N ILE A 105 -20.59 -7.20 -7.27
CA ILE A 105 -19.19 -6.82 -7.50
C ILE A 105 -18.44 -6.65 -6.18
N GLU A 106 -19.09 -6.13 -5.14
CA GLU A 106 -18.55 -6.05 -3.79
C GLU A 106 -18.28 -7.43 -3.18
N LEU A 107 -19.08 -8.45 -3.51
CA LEU A 107 -18.84 -9.82 -3.06
C LEU A 107 -17.75 -10.53 -3.88
N GLU A 108 -17.76 -10.31 -5.19
CA GLU A 108 -16.84 -10.95 -6.14
C GLU A 108 -16.37 -9.92 -7.18
N PRO A 109 -15.28 -9.18 -6.90
CA PRO A 109 -14.82 -8.08 -7.75
C PRO A 109 -14.46 -8.51 -9.18
N ASP A 110 -13.93 -9.73 -9.29
CA ASP A 110 -13.51 -10.33 -10.55
C ASP A 110 -14.68 -11.03 -11.30
N TYR A 111 -15.92 -10.93 -10.80
CA TYR A 111 -17.10 -11.47 -11.45
C TYR A 111 -17.20 -11.01 -12.91
N ARG A 112 -17.40 -11.95 -13.83
CA ARG A 112 -17.73 -11.68 -15.22
C ARG A 112 -19.09 -12.32 -15.53
N PRO A 113 -20.04 -11.59 -16.12
CA PRO A 113 -21.30 -12.18 -16.55
C PRO A 113 -21.04 -13.24 -17.63
N ASP A 114 -21.83 -14.30 -17.61
CA ASP A 114 -21.70 -15.43 -18.54
C ASP A 114 -22.53 -15.12 -19.79
N SER A 115 -21.89 -14.85 -20.93
CA SER A 115 -22.60 -14.48 -22.17
C SER A 115 -23.50 -15.58 -22.75
N VAL A 116 -23.37 -16.81 -22.28
CA VAL A 116 -24.20 -17.96 -22.69
C VAL A 116 -25.40 -18.11 -21.77
N GLN A 117 -25.23 -17.91 -20.47
CA GLN A 117 -26.28 -18.10 -19.46
C GLN A 117 -27.04 -16.83 -19.12
N ASP A 118 -26.42 -15.66 -19.27
CA ASP A 118 -26.98 -14.37 -18.93
C ASP A 118 -27.54 -13.66 -20.17
N THR A 119 -28.62 -12.89 -19.98
CA THR A 119 -29.24 -12.16 -21.08
C THR A 119 -28.30 -11.04 -21.57
N PRO A 120 -28.32 -10.70 -22.88
CA PRO A 120 -27.49 -9.62 -23.41
C PRO A 120 -27.67 -8.28 -22.66
N SER A 121 -28.92 -7.96 -22.28
CA SER A 121 -29.22 -6.74 -21.51
C SER A 121 -28.57 -6.76 -20.13
N PHE A 122 -28.54 -7.91 -19.44
CA PHE A 122 -27.89 -8.03 -18.14
C PHE A 122 -26.37 -7.93 -18.26
N VAL A 123 -25.78 -8.57 -19.28
CA VAL A 123 -24.34 -8.50 -19.56
C VAL A 123 -23.91 -7.04 -19.77
N GLU A 124 -24.63 -6.29 -20.60
CA GLU A 124 -24.29 -4.88 -20.86
C GLU A 124 -24.50 -4.02 -19.61
N PHE A 125 -25.59 -4.23 -18.86
CA PHE A 125 -25.84 -3.46 -17.63
C PHE A 125 -24.73 -3.65 -16.57
N VAL A 126 -24.24 -4.88 -16.40
CA VAL A 126 -23.11 -5.17 -15.50
C VAL A 126 -21.85 -4.44 -15.97
N LYS A 127 -21.57 -4.44 -17.27
CA LYS A 127 -20.43 -3.75 -17.86
C LYS A 127 -20.51 -2.22 -17.70
N GLU A 128 -21.68 -1.63 -17.92
CA GLU A 128 -21.94 -0.20 -17.71
C GLU A 128 -21.79 0.19 -16.23
N THR A 129 -22.34 -0.63 -15.33
CA THR A 129 -22.24 -0.42 -13.87
C THR A 129 -20.78 -0.48 -13.42
N LYS A 130 -20.03 -1.51 -13.85
CA LYS A 130 -18.59 -1.61 -13.58
C LYS A 130 -17.85 -0.38 -14.09
N SER A 131 -18.10 0.02 -15.34
CA SER A 131 -17.47 1.20 -15.95
C SER A 131 -17.74 2.47 -15.14
N LYS A 132 -18.96 2.65 -14.61
CA LYS A 132 -19.30 3.77 -13.73
C LYS A 132 -18.54 3.70 -12.40
N MET A 133 -18.52 2.54 -11.74
CA MET A 133 -17.78 2.33 -10.49
C MET A 133 -16.27 2.56 -10.65
N CYS A 134 -15.71 2.18 -11.79
CA CYS A 134 -14.30 2.42 -12.13
C CYS A 134 -14.02 3.92 -12.25
N ARG A 135 -14.86 4.67 -12.99
CA ARG A 135 -14.75 6.14 -13.11
C ARG A 135 -14.83 6.86 -11.76
N ASP A 136 -15.71 6.38 -10.88
CA ASP A 136 -15.92 6.97 -9.56
C ASP A 136 -14.87 6.51 -8.52
N GLY A 137 -13.95 5.62 -8.91
CA GLY A 137 -12.89 5.08 -8.05
C GLY A 137 -13.37 4.03 -7.04
N GLN A 138 -14.67 3.71 -7.00
CA GLN A 138 -15.26 2.72 -6.08
C GLN A 138 -14.69 1.32 -6.30
N PHE A 139 -14.40 0.94 -7.54
CA PHE A 139 -13.86 -0.38 -7.84
C PHE A 139 -12.48 -0.61 -7.19
N VAL A 140 -11.67 0.44 -7.10
CA VAL A 140 -10.36 0.40 -6.43
C VAL A 140 -10.53 0.22 -4.92
N VAL A 141 -11.52 0.89 -4.31
CA VAL A 141 -11.86 0.73 -2.89
C VAL A 141 -12.29 -0.70 -2.58
N ILE A 142 -13.16 -1.28 -3.42
CA ILE A 142 -13.60 -2.67 -3.27
C ILE A 142 -12.40 -3.63 -3.32
N LYS A 143 -11.51 -3.48 -4.30
CA LYS A 143 -10.32 -4.34 -4.40
C LYS A 143 -9.34 -4.14 -3.24
N ALA A 144 -9.25 -2.94 -2.67
CA ALA A 144 -8.47 -2.69 -1.46
C ALA A 144 -9.07 -3.41 -0.24
N HIS A 145 -10.40 -3.35 -0.07
CA HIS A 145 -11.11 -4.08 0.99
C HIS A 145 -10.88 -5.60 0.90
N HIS A 146 -11.04 -6.18 -0.29
CA HIS A 146 -10.79 -7.61 -0.50
C HIS A 146 -9.35 -8.00 -0.20
N LEU A 147 -8.38 -7.17 -0.60
CA LEU A 147 -6.99 -7.42 -0.29
C LEU A 147 -6.70 -7.32 1.22
N ALA A 148 -7.32 -6.36 1.93
CA ALA A 148 -7.23 -6.28 3.39
C ALA A 148 -7.79 -7.54 4.06
N MET A 149 -8.95 -8.04 3.63
CA MET A 149 -9.51 -9.30 4.13
C MET A 149 -8.58 -10.48 3.87
N GLN A 150 -7.94 -10.55 2.71
CA GLN A 150 -6.97 -11.60 2.39
C GLN A 150 -5.73 -11.50 3.27
N LEU A 151 -5.18 -10.30 3.47
CA LEU A 151 -4.04 -10.07 4.37
C LEU A 151 -4.38 -10.48 5.80
N ASP A 152 -5.56 -10.10 6.28
CA ASP A 152 -6.05 -10.48 7.60
C ASP A 152 -6.22 -12.01 7.69
N LYS A 153 -6.90 -12.64 6.73
CA LYS A 153 -7.07 -14.11 6.69
C LYS A 153 -5.74 -14.87 6.67
N ASN A 154 -4.78 -14.39 5.87
CA ASN A 154 -3.46 -15.01 5.72
C ASN A 154 -2.49 -14.66 6.86
N PHE A 155 -2.90 -13.79 7.80
CA PHE A 155 -2.05 -13.34 8.88
C PHE A 155 -1.79 -14.44 9.92
N HIS A 156 -0.50 -14.72 10.12
CA HIS A 156 -0.04 -15.65 11.15
C HIS A 156 1.00 -14.95 12.02
N SER A 157 0.73 -14.86 13.33
CA SER A 157 1.67 -14.34 14.32
C SER A 157 1.51 -15.10 15.63
N THR A 158 2.62 -15.26 16.35
CA THR A 158 2.62 -15.81 17.71
C THR A 158 2.26 -14.77 18.77
N GLN A 159 2.12 -13.50 18.39
CA GLN A 159 1.79 -12.42 19.30
C GLN A 159 0.28 -12.38 19.61
N GLN A 160 -0.07 -12.20 20.89
CA GLN A 160 -1.47 -12.11 21.36
C GLN A 160 -2.02 -10.68 21.39
N LYS A 161 -1.22 -9.68 21.00
CA LYS A 161 -1.62 -8.26 20.93
C LYS A 161 -1.84 -7.83 19.48
N PRO A 162 -2.65 -6.78 19.21
CA PRO A 162 -2.70 -6.17 17.90
C PRO A 162 -1.31 -5.75 17.43
N LEU A 163 -1.02 -6.01 16.16
CA LEU A 163 0.24 -5.69 15.54
C LEU A 163 0.26 -4.20 15.19
N ARG A 164 1.24 -3.45 15.70
CA ARG A 164 1.42 -2.04 15.31
C ARG A 164 2.05 -1.99 13.93
N VAL A 165 1.29 -1.53 12.94
CA VAL A 165 1.70 -1.50 11.53
C VAL A 165 2.00 -0.07 11.15
N VAL A 166 3.21 0.18 10.66
CA VAL A 166 3.51 1.41 9.94
C VAL A 166 3.37 1.17 8.45
N SER A 167 2.86 2.16 7.74
CA SER A 167 2.81 2.06 6.30
C SER A 167 4.21 2.24 5.69
N GLY A 168 4.53 1.39 4.71
CA GLY A 168 5.61 1.55 3.73
C GLY A 168 5.15 2.41 2.55
N ASN A 169 5.93 2.46 1.49
CA ASN A 169 5.52 3.13 0.25
C ASN A 169 5.26 2.07 -0.83
N PHE A 170 4.19 2.25 -1.59
CA PHE A 170 3.83 1.34 -2.68
C PHE A 170 4.55 1.80 -3.95
N THR A 171 5.37 0.92 -4.54
CA THR A 171 6.26 1.32 -5.64
C THR A 171 6.25 0.36 -6.83
N TYR A 172 6.68 0.88 -7.97
CA TYR A 172 6.84 0.12 -9.22
C TYR A 172 8.05 -0.80 -9.18
N ARG A 173 7.81 -2.12 -9.19
CA ARG A 173 8.86 -3.15 -9.19
C ARG A 173 9.93 -2.80 -8.13
N ASP A 174 11.19 -2.77 -8.50
CA ASP A 174 12.30 -2.40 -7.60
C ASP A 174 12.64 -0.90 -7.63
N LEU A 175 11.93 -0.12 -8.44
CA LEU A 175 12.12 1.33 -8.48
C LEU A 175 11.37 1.97 -7.30
N PRO A 176 11.97 2.97 -6.62
CA PRO A 176 11.30 3.78 -5.61
C PRO A 176 10.38 4.83 -6.24
N ILE A 177 9.62 4.44 -7.27
CA ILE A 177 8.67 5.31 -7.98
C ILE A 177 7.26 4.87 -7.61
N SER A 178 6.39 5.83 -7.29
CA SER A 178 4.97 5.59 -7.02
C SER A 178 4.08 6.39 -8.00
N SER A 179 2.77 6.47 -7.74
CA SER A 179 1.81 7.22 -8.54
C SER A 179 0.56 7.61 -7.74
N SER A 180 -0.28 8.46 -8.33
CA SER A 180 -1.58 8.82 -7.74
C SER A 180 -2.49 7.61 -7.58
N PHE A 181 -2.47 6.67 -8.53
CA PHE A 181 -3.21 5.41 -8.40
C PHE A 181 -2.73 4.56 -7.22
N LEU A 182 -1.41 4.31 -7.09
CA LEU A 182 -0.87 3.50 -6.01
C LEU A 182 -1.10 4.16 -4.65
N TYR A 183 -0.97 5.47 -4.58
CA TYR A 183 -1.26 6.25 -3.38
C TYR A 183 -2.74 6.13 -2.97
N PHE A 184 -3.66 6.30 -3.92
CA PHE A 184 -5.09 6.15 -3.68
C PHE A 184 -5.44 4.74 -3.19
N PHE A 185 -4.90 3.71 -3.85
CA PHE A 185 -5.10 2.31 -3.46
C PHE A 185 -4.54 2.02 -2.05
N GLN A 186 -3.32 2.48 -1.78
CA GLN A 186 -2.65 2.30 -0.50
C GLN A 186 -3.46 2.92 0.65
N ASN A 187 -3.94 4.16 0.50
CA ASN A 187 -4.71 4.84 1.55
C ASN A 187 -5.99 4.08 1.92
N HIS A 188 -6.72 3.55 0.93
CA HIS A 188 -7.94 2.77 1.20
C HIS A 188 -7.61 1.41 1.80
N LEU A 189 -6.52 0.77 1.36
CA LEU A 189 -6.07 -0.48 1.95
C LEU A 189 -5.69 -0.30 3.43
N GLU A 190 -5.02 0.79 3.78
CA GLU A 190 -4.67 1.12 5.17
C GLU A 190 -5.92 1.33 6.03
N GLU A 191 -6.93 2.04 5.51
CA GLU A 191 -8.20 2.24 6.22
C GLU A 191 -8.91 0.90 6.48
N GLU A 192 -9.03 0.06 5.44
CA GLU A 192 -9.69 -1.25 5.54
C GLU A 192 -8.92 -2.21 6.45
N LEU A 193 -7.60 -2.23 6.37
CA LEU A 193 -6.76 -3.06 7.24
C LEU A 193 -6.88 -2.62 8.71
N GLY A 194 -6.97 -1.31 8.96
CA GLY A 194 -7.16 -0.72 10.28
C GLY A 194 -8.51 -1.05 10.95
N ARG A 195 -9.49 -1.56 10.20
CA ARG A 195 -10.77 -2.07 10.76
C ARG A 195 -10.62 -3.44 11.42
N SER A 196 -9.60 -4.21 11.08
CA SER A 196 -9.33 -5.48 11.74
C SER A 196 -8.79 -5.23 13.16
N PRO A 197 -9.32 -5.91 14.19
CA PRO A 197 -8.81 -5.78 15.56
C PRO A 197 -7.38 -6.33 15.71
N ARG A 198 -6.83 -7.00 14.69
CA ARG A 198 -5.47 -7.55 14.70
C ARG A 198 -4.41 -6.53 14.31
N PHE A 199 -4.78 -5.40 13.71
CA PHE A 199 -3.82 -4.39 13.24
C PHE A 199 -4.12 -3.03 13.85
N GLN A 200 -3.07 -2.37 14.34
CA GLN A 200 -3.12 -0.99 14.77
C GLN A 200 -2.26 -0.16 13.82
N MET A 201 -2.91 0.62 12.95
CA MET A 201 -2.20 1.51 12.03
C MET A 201 -1.55 2.66 12.81
N VAL A 202 -0.24 2.83 12.64
CA VAL A 202 0.57 3.88 13.27
C VAL A 202 1.04 4.85 12.20
N LYS A 203 0.78 6.15 12.41
CA LYS A 203 1.30 7.19 11.50
C LYS A 203 2.81 7.31 11.66
N ARG A 204 3.50 7.54 10.55
CA ARG A 204 4.96 7.74 10.59
C ARG A 204 5.38 8.94 11.44
N SER A 205 4.58 10.01 11.47
CA SER A 205 4.81 11.19 12.32
C SER A 205 4.92 10.86 13.81
N ASP A 206 4.30 9.75 14.22
CA ASP A 206 4.19 9.35 15.61
C ASP A 206 5.38 8.45 16.03
N LEU A 207 6.25 8.11 15.08
CA LEU A 207 7.50 7.37 15.31
C LEU A 207 8.68 8.35 15.48
N GLN A 208 9.47 8.22 16.55
CA GLN A 208 10.78 8.89 16.63
C GLN A 208 11.86 8.02 15.93
N SER A 209 12.56 8.61 14.96
CA SER A 209 13.31 7.93 13.90
C SER A 209 14.61 7.20 14.30
N ALA A 210 14.84 6.02 13.70
CA ALA A 210 16.11 5.70 13.03
C ALA A 210 15.84 4.90 11.73
N VAL A 211 16.62 5.16 10.67
CA VAL A 211 16.36 4.62 9.31
C VAL A 211 17.48 3.68 8.85
N LYS A 212 17.10 2.53 8.26
CA LYS A 212 17.85 1.97 7.12
C LYS A 212 16.92 1.43 6.01
N THR A 213 17.23 1.87 4.80
CA THR A 213 16.59 1.67 3.51
C THR A 213 17.09 0.42 2.76
N ARG A 214 16.40 0.04 1.67
CA ARG A 214 16.74 -1.02 0.69
C ARG A 214 16.85 -2.43 1.28
N GLY A 215 15.69 -2.94 1.70
CA GLY A 215 15.51 -4.28 2.23
C GLY A 215 14.84 -4.32 3.60
N ILE A 216 14.23 -3.23 4.06
CA ILE A 216 13.51 -2.99 5.34
C ILE A 216 14.41 -2.81 6.57
N ALA A 217 14.38 -1.59 7.12
CA ALA A 217 14.41 -1.34 8.56
C ALA A 217 13.54 -0.10 8.88
N VAL A 218 12.35 -0.37 9.42
CA VAL A 218 11.60 0.55 10.28
C VAL A 218 12.15 0.31 11.68
N THR A 219 12.81 1.28 12.32
CA THR A 219 13.43 0.98 13.62
C THR A 219 12.54 1.35 14.80
N ALA A 220 12.40 0.38 15.72
CA ALA A 220 11.96 0.57 17.08
C ALA A 220 13.18 0.78 18.01
N ARG A 221 13.13 1.87 18.80
CA ARG A 221 13.97 2.37 19.93
C ARG A 221 15.49 2.62 19.75
N LEU A 222 15.92 3.78 20.28
CA LEU A 222 17.20 3.97 20.97
C LEU A 222 16.94 4.61 22.35
N LYS A 223 17.47 4.01 23.44
CA LYS A 223 17.59 4.69 24.74
C LYS A 223 18.90 5.50 24.74
N PRO A 224 18.85 6.82 25.01
CA PRO A 224 19.93 7.43 25.77
C PRO A 224 19.39 8.25 26.96
N ASN A 225 20.13 8.16 28.07
CA ASN A 225 19.86 8.82 29.34
C ASN A 225 19.58 10.34 29.17
N SER A 226 18.30 10.75 29.20
CA SER A 226 17.92 12.03 29.79
C SER A 226 16.46 11.99 30.26
N PRO A 227 16.12 12.61 31.41
CA PRO A 227 14.77 12.59 31.98
C PRO A 227 13.67 13.23 31.11
N ALA A 228 14.03 13.94 30.03
CA ALA A 228 13.10 14.65 29.15
C ALA A 228 12.43 13.76 28.08
N ALA A 229 12.87 12.51 27.90
CA ALA A 229 12.37 11.58 26.86
C ALA A 229 11.15 10.74 27.31
N ARG A 230 10.22 11.33 28.09
CA ARG A 230 9.03 10.63 28.62
C ARG A 230 7.75 10.82 27.79
N GLN A 231 7.80 11.38 26.58
CA GLN A 231 6.71 11.16 25.64
C GLN A 231 6.77 9.71 25.17
N GLU A 232 5.70 8.98 25.41
CA GLU A 232 5.58 7.54 25.20
C GLU A 232 5.82 7.20 23.72
N PHE A 233 6.91 6.50 23.42
CA PHE A 233 7.28 6.12 22.06
C PHE A 233 6.34 5.04 21.51
N VAL A 234 5.79 5.24 20.32
CA VAL A 234 5.10 4.16 19.59
C VAL A 234 6.14 3.38 18.78
N GLU A 235 6.23 2.07 18.96
CA GLU A 235 7.07 1.21 18.12
C GLU A 235 6.19 0.55 17.07
N ALA A 236 6.73 0.33 15.86
CA ALA A 236 6.08 -0.50 14.86
C ALA A 236 6.57 -1.95 14.97
N ASP A 237 5.62 -2.88 15.04
CA ASP A 237 5.88 -4.32 15.02
C ASP A 237 6.00 -4.83 13.56
N ALA A 238 5.37 -4.15 12.59
CA ALA A 238 5.41 -4.52 11.18
C ALA A 238 5.35 -3.31 10.22
N VAL A 239 5.71 -3.57 8.96
CA VAL A 239 5.70 -2.62 7.85
C VAL A 239 4.82 -3.16 6.73
N LEU A 240 3.87 -2.34 6.25
CA LEU A 240 3.03 -2.66 5.09
C LEU A 240 3.74 -2.22 3.80
N LEU A 241 4.12 -3.15 2.94
CA LEU A 241 4.85 -2.84 1.70
C LEU A 241 4.06 -3.31 0.48
N GLY A 242 3.98 -2.45 -0.53
CA GLY A 242 3.33 -2.74 -1.80
C GLY A 242 4.30 -2.68 -2.96
N LYS A 243 4.20 -3.67 -3.85
CA LYS A 243 4.97 -3.75 -5.09
C LYS A 243 4.02 -3.90 -6.26
N CYS A 244 4.25 -3.09 -7.28
CA CYS A 244 3.39 -3.01 -8.45
C CYS A 244 4.14 -3.49 -9.70
N TRP A 245 3.55 -4.44 -10.42
CA TRP A 245 4.02 -4.88 -11.74
C TRP A 245 3.01 -4.47 -12.79
N ASP A 246 3.44 -3.55 -13.64
CA ASP A 246 2.72 -3.15 -14.84
C ASP A 246 3.00 -4.13 -16.00
N LYS A 247 1.93 -4.57 -16.65
CA LYS A 247 1.88 -5.30 -17.93
C LYS A 247 1.02 -4.51 -18.92
N GLU A 248 0.97 -4.94 -20.18
CA GLU A 248 0.24 -4.24 -21.25
C GLU A 248 -1.20 -3.89 -20.87
N ASP A 249 -2.02 -4.88 -20.52
CA ASP A 249 -3.46 -4.69 -20.21
C ASP A 249 -3.82 -4.78 -18.71
N SER A 250 -2.85 -5.14 -17.87
CA SER A 250 -3.12 -5.42 -16.46
C SER A 250 -2.02 -4.94 -15.53
N LEU A 251 -2.41 -4.76 -14.27
CA LEU A 251 -1.56 -4.40 -13.17
C LEU A 251 -1.68 -5.47 -12.09
N ALA A 252 -0.55 -5.91 -11.53
CA ALA A 252 -0.55 -6.73 -10.32
C ALA A 252 0.03 -5.93 -9.16
N ILE A 253 -0.67 -5.89 -8.03
CA ILE A 253 -0.18 -5.28 -6.78
C ILE A 253 -0.02 -6.38 -5.75
N HIS A 254 1.23 -6.69 -5.41
CA HIS A 254 1.55 -7.56 -4.28
C HIS A 254 1.73 -6.70 -3.03
N VAL A 255 1.08 -7.08 -1.94
CA VAL A 255 1.23 -6.42 -0.65
C VAL A 255 1.68 -7.44 0.38
N ALA A 256 2.64 -7.04 1.21
CA ALA A 256 3.17 -7.84 2.30
C ALA A 256 3.23 -7.04 3.61
N LEU A 257 2.82 -7.69 4.70
CA LEU A 257 3.10 -7.27 6.07
C LEU A 257 4.38 -7.96 6.52
N VAL A 258 5.43 -7.18 6.76
CA VAL A 258 6.76 -7.71 7.10
C VAL A 258 7.19 -7.25 8.49
N ASP A 259 7.76 -8.16 9.27
CA ASP A 259 8.40 -7.87 10.56
C ASP A 259 9.47 -6.79 10.38
N SER A 260 9.37 -5.72 11.16
CA SER A 260 10.24 -4.54 11.08
C SER A 260 11.72 -4.84 11.40
N SER A 261 12.00 -5.97 12.07
CA SER A 261 13.29 -6.36 12.63
C SER A 261 13.88 -7.66 12.05
N LYS A 262 13.04 -8.58 11.56
CA LYS A 262 13.45 -9.96 11.21
C LYS A 262 13.24 -10.39 9.76
N GLN A 263 12.73 -9.52 8.88
CA GLN A 263 12.39 -9.86 7.48
C GLN A 263 11.41 -11.04 7.35
N ILE A 264 10.66 -11.35 8.41
CA ILE A 264 9.63 -12.39 8.37
C ILE A 264 8.38 -11.78 7.76
N VAL A 265 7.83 -12.42 6.74
CA VAL A 265 6.53 -12.02 6.17
C VAL A 265 5.43 -12.60 7.07
N PHE A 266 4.69 -11.72 7.75
CA PHE A 266 3.53 -12.11 8.57
C PHE A 266 2.31 -12.47 7.74
N SER A 267 2.15 -11.79 6.60
CA SER A 267 1.07 -12.00 5.66
C SER A 267 1.44 -11.40 4.31
N SER A 268 0.94 -11.99 3.24
CA SER A 268 0.97 -11.36 1.93
C SER A 268 -0.26 -11.75 1.10
N ALA A 269 -0.58 -10.89 0.15
CA ALA A 269 -1.68 -11.09 -0.78
C ALA A 269 -1.41 -10.30 -2.06
N THR A 270 -2.09 -10.66 -3.15
CA THR A 270 -1.94 -10.01 -4.44
C THR A 270 -3.32 -9.72 -5.01
N THR A 271 -3.50 -8.51 -5.55
CA THR A 271 -4.68 -8.15 -6.33
C THR A 271 -4.28 -7.79 -7.75
N MET A 272 -5.17 -8.03 -8.71
CA MET A 272 -4.99 -7.69 -10.12
C MET A 272 -6.01 -6.64 -10.53
N PHE A 273 -5.60 -5.72 -11.39
CA PHE A 273 -6.49 -4.75 -12.04
C PHE A 273 -6.34 -4.89 -13.56
N ALA A 274 -7.45 -4.88 -14.30
CA ALA A 274 -7.40 -4.53 -15.70
C ALA A 274 -7.20 -3.02 -15.81
N LYS A 275 -6.39 -2.54 -16.76
CA LYS A 275 -6.14 -1.09 -16.90
C LYS A 275 -7.41 -0.31 -17.27
N GLU A 276 -8.31 -0.94 -18.02
CA GLU A 276 -9.64 -0.41 -18.32
C GLU A 276 -10.51 -0.17 -17.08
N ASP A 277 -10.24 -0.89 -15.98
CA ASP A 277 -10.96 -0.73 -14.71
C ASP A 277 -10.40 0.43 -13.85
N ILE A 278 -9.38 1.15 -14.32
CA ILE A 278 -8.73 2.25 -13.59
C ILE A 278 -9.14 3.58 -14.21
N ALA A 279 -9.61 4.51 -13.37
CA ALA A 279 -10.03 5.83 -13.82
C ALA A 279 -8.89 6.58 -14.54
N ALA A 280 -9.18 7.14 -15.71
CA ALA A 280 -8.20 7.86 -16.54
C ALA A 280 -7.56 9.06 -15.83
N ASN A 281 -8.24 9.67 -14.86
CA ASN A 281 -7.73 10.78 -14.05
C ASN A 281 -6.78 10.34 -12.92
N ARG A 282 -6.52 9.04 -12.77
CA ARG A 282 -5.55 8.49 -11.83
C ARG A 282 -4.54 7.64 -12.60
N PRO A 283 -3.55 8.30 -13.25
CA PRO A 283 -2.55 7.57 -14.01
C PRO A 283 -1.86 6.53 -13.13
N VAL A 284 -1.80 5.31 -13.65
CA VAL A 284 -1.00 4.24 -13.05
C VAL A 284 0.45 4.68 -13.12
N ILE A 285 0.97 4.98 -14.31
CA ILE A 285 2.36 5.40 -14.48
C ILE A 285 2.42 6.94 -14.57
N PRO A 286 3.28 7.62 -13.79
CA PRO A 286 3.49 9.07 -13.94
C PRO A 286 4.00 9.44 -15.34
N ASP A 287 3.59 10.61 -15.85
CA ASP A 287 3.90 11.04 -17.22
C ASP A 287 5.42 11.09 -17.50
N ASN A 288 6.22 11.53 -16.53
CA ASN A 288 7.68 11.63 -16.64
C ASN A 288 8.43 10.35 -16.23
N PHE A 289 7.76 9.19 -16.11
CA PHE A 289 8.37 7.94 -15.62
C PHE A 289 9.64 7.53 -16.38
N ALA A 290 9.60 7.55 -17.72
CA ALA A 290 10.74 7.15 -18.54
C ALA A 290 11.95 8.09 -18.35
N GLN A 291 11.71 9.40 -18.29
CA GLN A 291 12.74 10.39 -18.00
C GLN A 291 13.32 10.18 -16.60
N ALA A 292 12.47 10.02 -15.59
CA ALA A 292 12.91 9.83 -14.22
C ALA A 292 13.71 8.54 -14.05
N GLN A 293 13.31 7.44 -14.70
CA GLN A 293 14.09 6.20 -14.72
C GLN A 293 15.47 6.39 -15.34
N ALA A 294 15.58 7.18 -16.42
CA ALA A 294 16.85 7.54 -17.02
C ALA A 294 17.71 8.38 -16.06
N THR A 295 17.14 9.39 -15.39
CA THR A 295 17.85 10.21 -14.39
C THR A 295 18.32 9.38 -13.19
N ILE A 296 17.48 8.50 -12.66
CA ILE A 296 17.83 7.57 -11.57
C ILE A 296 18.99 6.68 -11.99
N THR A 297 18.95 6.13 -13.21
CA THR A 297 20.03 5.32 -13.77
C THR A 297 21.32 6.13 -13.86
N ALA A 298 21.30 7.32 -14.48
CA ALA A 298 22.46 8.19 -14.63
C ALA A 298 23.09 8.59 -13.27
N TRP A 299 22.26 8.82 -12.24
CA TRP A 299 22.74 9.13 -10.89
C TRP A 299 23.27 7.93 -10.11
N ASN A 300 22.86 6.70 -10.47
CA ASN A 300 23.33 5.47 -9.84
C ASN A 300 24.52 4.83 -10.58
N GLU A 301 24.68 5.12 -11.88
CA GLU A 301 25.86 4.75 -12.64
C GLU A 301 27.08 5.45 -12.04
N SER A 302 28.08 4.66 -11.62
CA SER A 302 29.24 5.06 -10.79
C SER A 302 28.94 5.22 -9.30
N ALA A 303 28.66 4.10 -8.61
CA ALA A 303 28.97 4.01 -7.20
C ALA A 303 30.46 4.32 -7.00
N ALA A 304 30.78 5.33 -6.21
CA ALA A 304 32.16 5.68 -5.86
C ALA A 304 32.91 4.41 -5.40
N PRO A 305 34.22 4.28 -5.69
CA PRO A 305 35.03 3.18 -5.15
C PRO A 305 34.84 3.12 -3.63
N SER A 306 34.89 1.92 -3.06
CA SER A 306 34.60 1.64 -1.65
C SER A 306 35.33 2.61 -0.72
N SER A 307 34.67 3.70 -0.36
CA SER A 307 35.18 4.75 0.51
C SER A 307 34.68 4.46 1.93
N LYS A 308 35.45 4.88 2.94
CA LYS A 308 35.01 4.76 4.34
C LYS A 308 33.97 5.82 4.71
N LEU A 309 33.74 6.82 3.85
CA LEU A 309 32.67 7.79 3.99
C LEU A 309 31.37 7.15 3.51
N ALA A 310 30.32 7.26 4.31
CA ALA A 310 28.98 6.79 4.03
C ALA A 310 27.99 7.92 4.23
N LEU A 311 27.07 8.06 3.30
CA LEU A 311 26.01 9.07 3.30
C LEU A 311 24.65 8.38 3.24
N LYS A 312 23.71 8.89 4.02
CA LYS A 312 22.29 8.56 3.92
C LYS A 312 21.50 9.82 3.58
N LEU A 313 20.49 9.65 2.73
CA LEU A 313 19.49 10.66 2.36
C LEU A 313 18.11 10.01 2.44
N TRP A 314 17.16 10.67 3.09
CA TRP A 314 15.76 10.26 3.14
C TRP A 314 14.86 11.48 3.34
N VAL A 315 13.56 11.31 3.12
CA VAL A 315 12.54 12.33 3.40
C VAL A 315 11.64 11.91 4.56
N ASP A 316 10.80 12.82 5.06
CA ASP A 316 9.86 12.60 6.16
C ASP A 316 8.88 11.42 5.92
N ARG A 317 8.61 11.10 4.65
CA ARG A 317 7.80 9.94 4.22
C ARG A 317 8.62 8.80 3.60
N LEU A 318 9.93 8.74 3.84
CA LEU A 318 10.84 7.69 3.32
C LEU A 318 10.93 7.65 1.78
N ASP A 319 11.79 6.77 1.27
CA ASP A 319 12.05 6.61 -0.17
C ASP A 319 10.82 6.05 -0.91
N GLY A 320 10.48 6.62 -2.07
CA GLY A 320 9.25 6.34 -2.81
C GLY A 320 7.99 7.00 -2.25
N ALA A 321 8.16 8.04 -1.41
CA ALA A 321 7.05 8.80 -0.85
C ALA A 321 6.19 9.44 -1.93
N VAL A 322 4.90 9.61 -1.62
CA VAL A 322 3.98 10.42 -2.42
C VAL A 322 3.61 11.68 -1.64
N TYR A 323 3.66 12.82 -2.34
CA TYR A 323 3.23 14.12 -1.81
C TYR A 323 2.20 14.76 -2.75
N GLN A 324 1.13 15.29 -2.20
CA GLN A 324 0.10 16.03 -2.91
C GLN A 324 0.46 17.52 -3.02
N LYS A 325 -0.15 18.22 -3.97
CA LYS A 325 -0.04 19.68 -4.13
C LYS A 325 -0.24 20.42 -2.82
N GLY A 326 0.68 21.33 -2.50
CA GLY A 326 0.66 22.15 -1.29
C GLY A 326 1.18 21.46 -0.04
N GLU A 327 1.46 20.15 -0.08
CA GLU A 327 2.15 19.48 1.01
C GLU A 327 3.60 19.93 1.10
N LYS A 328 4.16 19.85 2.31
CA LYS A 328 5.55 20.16 2.58
C LYS A 328 6.37 18.88 2.69
N MET A 329 7.59 18.92 2.20
CA MET A 329 8.57 17.84 2.29
C MET A 329 9.78 18.28 3.09
N THR A 330 10.34 17.38 3.90
CA THR A 330 11.59 17.63 4.60
C THR A 330 12.61 16.55 4.26
N ALA A 331 13.79 16.96 3.82
CA ALA A 331 14.92 16.10 3.55
C ALA A 331 15.86 15.99 4.75
N TYR A 332 16.42 14.80 4.95
CA TYR A 332 17.36 14.49 6.02
C TYR A 332 18.62 13.85 5.45
N MET A 333 19.78 14.31 5.90
CA MET A 333 21.08 13.77 5.52
C MET A 333 21.88 13.37 6.74
N ARG A 334 22.65 12.27 6.64
CA ARG A 334 23.60 11.86 7.68
C ARG A 334 24.85 11.25 7.06
N ALA A 335 25.98 11.89 7.30
CA ALA A 335 27.31 11.34 7.01
C ALA A 335 27.88 10.62 8.24
N ASN A 336 28.76 9.64 8.05
CA ASN A 336 29.46 8.97 9.16
C ASN A 336 30.78 9.65 9.58
N LYS A 337 31.25 10.65 8.84
CA LYS A 337 32.47 11.44 9.10
C LYS A 337 32.21 12.91 8.78
N ASP A 338 33.06 13.78 9.29
CA ASP A 338 33.10 15.20 8.92
C ASP A 338 33.36 15.33 7.42
N CYS A 339 32.55 16.12 6.73
CA CYS A 339 32.60 16.25 5.27
C CYS A 339 31.90 17.52 4.77
N TYR A 340 32.03 17.77 3.47
CA TYR A 340 31.27 18.78 2.75
C TYR A 340 30.07 18.13 2.06
N LEU A 341 28.87 18.69 2.22
CA LEU A 341 27.63 18.15 1.67
C LEU A 341 26.99 19.06 0.63
N TYR A 342 26.60 18.50 -0.51
CA TYR A 342 25.63 19.10 -1.43
C TYR A 342 24.32 18.31 -1.41
N LEU A 343 23.17 18.99 -1.38
CA LEU A 343 21.85 18.44 -1.64
C LEU A 343 21.28 19.09 -2.90
N PHE A 344 20.91 18.24 -3.85
CA PHE A 344 20.26 18.60 -5.09
C PHE A 344 18.83 18.07 -5.12
N TYR A 345 18.00 18.75 -5.91
CA TYR A 345 16.63 18.37 -6.19
C TYR A 345 16.39 18.49 -7.69
N HIS A 346 15.95 17.39 -8.30
CA HIS A 346 15.50 17.31 -9.68
C HIS A 346 13.98 17.27 -9.67
N ASP A 347 13.35 18.32 -10.19
CA ASP A 347 11.90 18.43 -10.24
C ASP A 347 11.28 17.60 -11.38
N ALA A 348 9.95 17.48 -11.40
CA ALA A 348 9.26 16.68 -12.40
C ALA A 348 9.33 17.29 -13.81
N GLY A 349 9.69 18.58 -13.92
CA GLY A 349 9.90 19.29 -15.18
C GLY A 349 11.30 19.11 -15.76
N GLY A 350 12.20 18.42 -15.06
CA GLY A 350 13.58 18.19 -15.47
C GLY A 350 14.56 19.30 -15.08
N ASN A 351 14.19 20.19 -14.17
CA ASN A 351 15.09 21.22 -13.65
C ASN A 351 15.88 20.70 -12.45
N ASP A 352 17.17 21.03 -12.41
CA ASP A 352 18.06 20.70 -11.30
C ASP A 352 18.32 21.93 -10.41
N PHE A 353 18.17 21.76 -9.10
CA PHE A 353 18.39 22.80 -8.10
C PHE A 353 19.43 22.35 -7.06
N LEU A 354 20.37 23.23 -6.73
CA LEU A 354 21.22 23.11 -5.54
C LEU A 354 20.51 23.75 -4.36
N ILE A 355 20.01 22.90 -3.48
CA ILE A 355 19.22 23.25 -2.29
C ILE A 355 20.10 23.61 -1.12
N PHE A 356 21.17 22.83 -0.91
CA PHE A 356 22.11 23.03 0.17
C PHE A 356 23.53 22.74 -0.33
N PRO A 357 24.50 23.63 -0.07
CA PRO A 357 24.32 24.94 0.53
C PRO A 357 23.51 25.88 -0.38
N ASN A 358 22.96 26.92 0.22
CA ASN A 358 22.28 28.00 -0.48
C ASN A 358 22.72 29.34 0.10
N ARG A 359 22.23 30.47 -0.44
CA ARG A 359 22.65 31.80 0.03
C ARG A 359 22.34 32.04 1.52
N LEU A 360 21.25 31.47 2.03
CA LEU A 360 20.82 31.63 3.42
C LEU A 360 21.62 30.72 4.37
N ARG A 361 22.10 29.59 3.85
CA ARG A 361 22.87 28.59 4.58
C ARG A 361 24.08 28.14 3.74
N PRO A 362 25.14 28.97 3.66
CA PRO A 362 26.26 28.75 2.77
C PRO A 362 27.28 27.73 3.29
N ASP A 363 27.34 27.53 4.61
CA ASP A 363 28.25 26.57 5.22
C ASP A 363 27.75 25.14 4.99
N ASN A 364 28.50 24.40 4.18
CA ASN A 364 28.24 23.02 3.84
C ASN A 364 29.20 22.03 4.51
N HIS A 365 30.10 22.50 5.36
CA HIS A 365 30.92 21.62 6.18
C HIS A 365 30.12 21.11 7.38
N VAL A 366 30.00 19.79 7.49
CA VAL A 366 29.16 19.13 8.48
C VAL A 366 29.97 18.17 9.33
N ALA A 367 29.57 18.03 10.59
CA ALA A 367 30.12 17.04 11.50
C ALA A 367 29.49 15.67 11.25
N GLY A 368 30.33 14.63 11.25
CA GLY A 368 29.92 13.25 11.12
C GLY A 368 29.01 12.80 12.26
N GLY A 369 28.13 11.84 11.95
CA GLY A 369 27.23 11.23 12.92
C GLY A 369 25.95 12.02 13.18
N ASN A 370 25.90 13.31 12.84
CA ASN A 370 24.72 14.18 13.01
C ASN A 370 23.72 14.06 11.85
N VAL A 371 22.44 14.26 12.15
CA VAL A 371 21.37 14.35 11.14
C VAL A 371 21.14 15.82 10.82
N TYR A 372 21.20 16.15 9.54
CA TYR A 372 20.95 17.49 9.01
C TYR A 372 19.60 17.53 8.31
N GLU A 373 18.73 18.43 8.75
CA GLU A 373 17.37 18.65 8.24
C GLU A 373 17.33 19.85 7.29
N ILE A 374 16.59 19.70 6.18
CA ILE A 374 16.43 20.71 5.13
C ILE A 374 15.01 20.64 4.51
N PRO A 375 14.22 21.73 4.56
CA PRO A 375 14.44 22.90 5.39
C PRO A 375 14.26 22.53 6.88
N ASN A 376 15.04 23.15 7.76
CA ASN A 376 14.80 23.14 9.20
C ASN A 376 14.09 24.43 9.65
N ARG A 377 13.72 24.51 10.94
CA ARG A 377 12.97 25.66 11.50
C ARG A 377 13.68 27.03 11.38
N LEU A 378 14.99 27.05 11.16
CA LEU A 378 15.79 28.27 10.99
C LEU A 378 15.93 28.66 9.51
N ASP A 379 15.63 27.74 8.59
CA ASP A 379 15.66 28.03 7.16
C ASP A 379 14.44 28.90 6.79
N SER A 380 14.66 30.00 6.05
CA SER A 380 13.58 30.90 5.62
C SER A 380 12.90 30.47 4.32
N PHE A 381 12.83 29.17 4.06
CA PHE A 381 12.15 28.59 2.90
C PHE A 381 11.43 27.29 3.25
N ASP A 382 10.33 27.02 2.56
CA ASP A 382 9.61 25.76 2.64
C ASP A 382 9.76 24.98 1.33
N PHE A 383 9.85 23.66 1.44
CA PHE A 383 9.75 22.73 0.33
C PHE A 383 8.31 22.33 0.10
N THR A 384 7.58 23.18 -0.62
CA THR A 384 6.17 23.00 -0.93
C THR A 384 5.99 22.41 -2.32
N VAL A 385 5.18 21.35 -2.42
CA VAL A 385 4.90 20.67 -3.68
C VAL A 385 4.01 21.52 -4.58
N VAL A 386 4.51 21.81 -5.78
CA VAL A 386 3.83 22.61 -6.81
C VAL A 386 4.01 21.94 -8.17
N SER A 387 3.24 22.38 -9.17
CA SER A 387 3.38 21.86 -10.54
C SER A 387 4.73 22.23 -11.17
N PRO A 388 5.25 21.42 -12.11
CA PRO A 388 4.69 20.17 -12.64
C PRO A 388 4.77 19.02 -11.64
N PHE A 389 3.84 18.06 -11.74
CA PHE A 389 3.80 16.89 -10.87
C PHE A 389 4.39 15.67 -11.58
N GLY A 390 4.99 14.76 -10.81
CA GLY A 390 5.55 13.53 -11.36
C GLY A 390 6.59 12.93 -10.44
N VAL A 391 7.49 12.14 -10.99
CA VAL A 391 8.63 11.60 -10.27
C VAL A 391 9.69 12.69 -10.11
N GLU A 392 10.19 12.85 -8.90
CA GLU A 392 11.19 13.83 -8.51
C GLU A 392 12.29 13.15 -7.70
N ILE A 393 13.49 13.72 -7.69
CA ILE A 393 14.64 13.03 -7.13
C ILE A 393 15.50 14.00 -6.32
N LEU A 394 15.74 13.64 -5.06
CA LEU A 394 16.75 14.26 -4.23
C LEU A 394 18.07 13.48 -4.37
N LYS A 395 19.17 14.21 -4.51
CA LYS A 395 20.51 13.62 -4.63
C LYS A 395 21.47 14.37 -3.72
N ALA A 396 22.15 13.63 -2.87
CA ALA A 396 23.17 14.17 -1.99
C ALA A 396 24.55 13.67 -2.39
N PHE A 397 25.53 14.56 -2.30
CA PHE A 397 26.95 14.28 -2.50
C PHE A 397 27.73 14.69 -1.24
N ALA A 398 28.65 13.83 -0.81
CA ALA A 398 29.54 14.07 0.31
C ALA A 398 31.00 13.89 -0.13
N SER A 399 31.89 14.75 0.38
CA SER A 399 33.33 14.67 0.15
C SER A 399 34.11 15.10 1.38
N THR A 400 35.19 14.40 1.73
CA THR A 400 36.10 14.84 2.82
C THR A 400 36.95 16.04 2.43
N GLN A 401 36.97 16.40 1.15
CA GLN A 401 37.58 17.62 0.62
C GLN A 401 36.49 18.60 0.14
N PRO A 402 36.76 19.92 0.15
CA PRO A 402 35.82 20.92 -0.35
C PRO A 402 35.29 20.60 -1.75
N LEU A 403 33.98 20.75 -1.93
CA LEU A 403 33.32 20.56 -3.22
C LEU A 403 33.49 21.82 -4.10
N PRO A 404 33.58 21.68 -5.43
CA PRO A 404 33.73 22.83 -6.32
C PRO A 404 32.50 23.73 -6.26
N GLU A 405 32.70 25.03 -6.44
CA GLU A 405 31.58 25.96 -6.56
C GLU A 405 30.79 25.68 -7.86
N LEU A 406 29.47 25.63 -7.74
CA LEU A 406 28.57 25.43 -8.87
C LEU A 406 27.94 26.76 -9.31
N LYS A 407 27.98 27.02 -10.61
CA LYS A 407 27.32 28.15 -11.24
C LYS A 407 25.83 27.85 -11.43
N GLY A 408 24.99 28.84 -11.19
CA GLY A 408 23.54 28.73 -11.33
C GLY A 408 22.86 30.09 -11.20
N LYS A 409 21.56 30.12 -11.48
CA LYS A 409 20.71 31.30 -11.25
C LYS A 409 20.06 31.17 -9.88
N GLU A 410 20.19 32.19 -9.04
CA GLU A 410 19.47 32.21 -7.76
C GLU A 410 17.95 32.34 -8.00
N VAL A 411 17.18 31.55 -7.26
CA VAL A 411 15.71 31.55 -7.24
C VAL A 411 15.20 31.75 -5.80
N ALA A 412 13.90 31.58 -5.58
CA ALA A 412 13.29 31.75 -4.25
C ALA A 412 14.02 30.95 -3.15
N GLY A 413 14.07 31.52 -1.94
CA GLY A 413 14.74 30.88 -0.80
C GLY A 413 16.27 30.85 -0.87
N GLY A 414 16.89 31.57 -1.82
CA GLY A 414 18.35 31.60 -1.98
C GLY A 414 18.93 30.34 -2.63
N ILE A 415 18.06 29.45 -3.12
CA ILE A 415 18.38 28.20 -3.84
C ILE A 415 18.95 28.56 -5.21
N LYS A 416 19.85 27.73 -5.75
CA LYS A 416 20.42 27.93 -7.10
C LYS A 416 19.81 26.93 -8.09
N GLN A 417 19.17 27.41 -9.15
CA GLN A 417 18.83 26.60 -10.32
C GLN A 417 20.07 26.42 -11.19
N LEU A 418 20.40 25.18 -11.53
CA LEU A 418 21.58 24.82 -12.28
C LEU A 418 21.27 24.79 -13.79
N LYS A 419 22.32 24.97 -14.61
CA LYS A 419 22.23 24.84 -16.07
C LYS A 419 22.80 23.52 -16.59
N LEU A 420 23.37 22.71 -15.70
CA LEU A 420 23.96 21.42 -16.01
C LEU A 420 22.89 20.34 -15.88
N SER A 421 22.91 19.37 -16.78
CA SER A 421 22.11 18.15 -16.60
C SER A 421 22.60 17.34 -15.40
N ALA A 422 21.71 16.51 -14.85
CA ALA A 422 21.99 15.47 -13.88
C ALA A 422 23.32 14.69 -14.13
N ALA A 423 23.57 14.28 -15.37
CA ALA A 423 24.77 13.52 -15.74
C ALA A 423 26.05 14.38 -15.73
N GLU A 424 25.98 15.61 -16.25
CA GLU A 424 27.12 16.55 -16.25
C GLU A 424 27.46 16.99 -14.83
N LEU A 425 26.46 17.19 -13.98
CA LEU A 425 26.63 17.52 -12.57
C LEU A 425 27.33 16.37 -11.83
N ALA A 426 26.84 15.14 -12.02
CA ALA A 426 27.45 13.96 -11.42
C ALA A 426 28.91 13.80 -11.87
N LYS A 427 29.19 13.97 -13.17
CA LYS A 427 30.55 13.96 -13.71
C LYS A 427 31.44 15.04 -13.07
N THR A 428 30.97 16.29 -13.03
CA THR A 428 31.72 17.42 -12.46
C THR A 428 32.12 17.17 -11.01
N LEU A 429 31.18 16.67 -10.19
CA LEU A 429 31.46 16.38 -8.78
C LEU A 429 32.40 15.19 -8.63
N ARG A 430 32.26 14.17 -9.50
CA ARG A 430 33.10 12.96 -9.50
C ARG A 430 34.52 13.21 -10.00
N ASP A 431 34.73 14.11 -10.96
CA ASP A 431 36.06 14.41 -11.53
C ASP A 431 36.99 15.07 -10.49
N VAL A 432 36.45 15.83 -9.54
CA VAL A 432 37.24 16.41 -8.42
C VAL A 432 37.90 15.34 -7.53
N ALA A 433 37.52 14.04 -7.61
CA ALA A 433 38.11 12.98 -6.76
C ALA A 433 39.50 12.62 -7.24
N MET A 434 39.68 12.68 -8.56
CA MET A 434 40.80 12.07 -9.23
C MET A 434 42.10 12.85 -9.00
N THR A 435 42.00 14.07 -8.46
CA THR A 435 43.13 14.99 -8.25
C THR A 435 43.79 14.87 -6.87
N ALA A 436 43.20 14.17 -5.88
CA ALA A 436 43.76 14.03 -4.53
C ALA A 436 43.68 12.58 -4.02
N ARG A 437 44.86 11.99 -3.72
CA ARG A 437 45.08 10.56 -3.36
C ARG A 437 44.27 10.02 -2.17
N GLU A 438 43.63 10.88 -1.36
CA GLU A 438 42.93 10.51 -0.11
C GLU A 438 41.48 11.02 -0.01
N THR A 439 40.88 11.51 -1.10
CA THR A 439 39.50 12.03 -1.04
C THR A 439 38.49 10.90 -0.90
N GLU A 440 37.77 10.85 0.22
CA GLU A 440 36.65 9.92 0.42
C GLU A 440 35.34 10.58 0.02
N ARG A 441 34.44 9.78 -0.55
CA ARG A 441 33.17 10.26 -1.13
C ARG A 441 32.04 9.31 -0.88
N ALA A 442 30.85 9.89 -0.78
CA ALA A 442 29.62 9.14 -0.70
C ALA A 442 28.52 9.89 -1.42
N GLU A 443 27.61 9.14 -2.02
CA GLU A 443 26.42 9.67 -2.67
C GLU A 443 25.21 8.93 -2.14
N ALA A 444 24.09 9.62 -2.05
CA ALA A 444 22.81 9.01 -1.69
C ALA A 444 21.69 9.67 -2.51
N SER A 445 20.70 8.88 -2.89
CA SER A 445 19.53 9.36 -3.64
C SER A 445 18.26 8.97 -2.89
N CYS A 446 17.24 9.82 -2.97
CA CYS A 446 15.89 9.53 -2.52
C CYS A 446 14.93 9.98 -3.63
N VAL A 447 14.03 9.10 -4.03
CA VAL A 447 13.02 9.38 -5.05
C VAL A 447 11.70 9.63 -4.36
N VAL A 448 10.95 10.60 -4.85
CA VAL A 448 9.59 10.91 -4.40
C VAL A 448 8.69 11.07 -5.63
N THR A 449 7.39 10.94 -5.44
CA THR A 449 6.38 11.22 -6.46
C THR A 449 5.50 12.35 -5.97
N THR A 450 5.36 13.40 -6.76
CA THR A 450 4.40 14.49 -6.54
C THR A 450 3.15 14.28 -7.38
N VAL A 451 1.99 14.60 -6.82
CA VAL A 451 0.68 14.43 -7.48
C VAL A 451 -0.21 15.64 -7.22
N GLU A 452 -1.18 15.88 -8.11
CA GLU A 452 -2.10 17.00 -7.95
C GLU A 452 -3.08 16.78 -6.78
N ARG A 453 -3.77 15.63 -6.75
CA ARG A 453 -4.66 15.15 -5.67
C ARG A 453 -4.75 13.63 -5.66
#